data_AF-A0A433J6V5-F1
#
_entry.id   AF-A0A433J6V5-F1
#
_cell.length_a   1.000
_cell.length_b   1.000
_cell.length_c   1.000
_cell.angle_alpha   90.00
_cell.angle_beta   90.00
_cell.angle_gamma   90.00
#
_symmetry.space_group_name_H-M   'P 1'
#
loop_
_entity.id
_entity.type
_entity.pdbx_description
1 polymer ?
#
loop_
_entity_poly.entity_id
_entity_poly.type
_entity_poly.pdbx_seq_one_letter_code
_entity_poly.pdbx_strand_id
1 'polypeptide(L)'
;MNSLTPLLQDPDGTAGGLVIATGLFGELVLPAGAFDPARADEIRALVSQAAAYATQARGAGTLRAYRSAWRQYEAWCARLGVAALSGDPRLVAMYLTAAAERLAVATLQVHLAAVVTAHRLVDLSLDPSHPSIAFLLDGISRRKGTRPAR
;
A
#
# COMPACT_ATOMS: atom_id res chain seq x y z
N MET A 1 16.10 -40.37 -35.95
CA MET A 1 14.87 -39.56 -35.90
C MET A 1 14.51 -39.29 -34.45
N ASN A 2 15.25 -38.40 -33.80
CA ASN A 2 14.85 -37.68 -32.59
C ASN A 2 16.02 -36.75 -32.22
N SER A 3 15.89 -35.48 -32.60
CA SER A 3 16.77 -34.42 -32.09
C SER A 3 15.95 -33.60 -31.11
N LEU A 4 16.26 -33.79 -29.83
CA LEU A 4 15.96 -32.88 -28.75
C LEU A 4 16.66 -31.55 -29.03
N THR A 5 15.89 -30.47 -29.18
CA THR A 5 16.43 -29.11 -29.11
C THR A 5 15.99 -28.51 -27.79
N PRO A 6 16.91 -28.04 -26.92
CA PRO A 6 16.54 -27.50 -25.64
C PRO A 6 15.93 -26.09 -25.78
N LEU A 7 14.78 -25.92 -25.14
CA LEU A 7 14.25 -24.65 -24.63
C LEU A 7 15.29 -24.05 -23.67
N LEU A 8 16.02 -23.02 -24.09
CA LEU A 8 16.45 -21.92 -23.23
C LEU A 8 17.00 -20.75 -24.07
N GLN A 9 16.11 -19.82 -24.41
CA GLN A 9 16.49 -18.42 -24.58
C GLN A 9 15.72 -17.64 -23.51
N ASP A 10 16.35 -17.43 -22.36
CA ASP A 10 16.18 -16.19 -21.64
C ASP A 10 17.43 -15.35 -21.96
N PRO A 11 17.23 -14.13 -22.46
CA PRO A 11 17.86 -13.02 -21.77
C PRO A 11 16.86 -11.86 -21.66
N ASP A 12 16.62 -11.43 -20.43
CA ASP A 12 16.30 -10.03 -20.11
C ASP A 12 15.10 -9.41 -20.87
N GLY A 13 13.90 -9.92 -20.61
CA GLY A 13 12.64 -9.24 -20.92
C GLY A 13 12.32 -8.05 -20.00
N THR A 14 13.29 -7.57 -19.21
CA THR A 14 13.13 -6.40 -18.34
C THR A 14 13.44 -5.11 -19.11
N ALA A 15 12.62 -4.78 -20.11
CA ALA A 15 12.69 -3.48 -20.77
C ALA A 15 11.28 -2.98 -21.10
N GLY A 16 10.82 -2.01 -20.30
CA GLY A 16 9.69 -1.14 -20.68
C GLY A 16 8.40 -1.31 -19.89
N GLY A 17 8.47 -1.35 -18.56
CA GLY A 17 7.28 -1.08 -17.76
C GLY A 17 6.96 0.41 -17.76
N LEU A 18 5.69 0.79 -17.92
CA LEU A 18 5.27 2.18 -17.85
C LEU A 18 5.19 2.60 -16.38
N VAL A 19 6.09 3.48 -15.95
CA VAL A 19 6.07 4.09 -14.62
C VAL A 19 4.99 5.17 -14.57
N ILE A 20 4.08 5.07 -13.62
CA ILE A 20 3.00 6.04 -13.45
C ILE A 20 2.93 6.55 -12.00
N ALA A 21 2.96 7.87 -11.85
CA ALA A 21 2.76 8.52 -10.57
C ALA A 21 1.26 8.59 -10.25
N THR A 22 0.79 7.76 -9.32
CA THR A 22 -0.63 7.72 -8.94
C THR A 22 -1.02 8.75 -7.88
N GLY A 23 -0.09 9.61 -7.45
CA GLY A 23 -0.31 10.74 -6.52
C GLY A 23 -0.73 10.36 -5.08
N LEU A 24 -1.29 9.17 -4.87
CA LEU A 24 -1.74 8.67 -3.57
C LEU A 24 -0.62 7.90 -2.84
N PHE A 25 0.21 7.11 -3.56
CA PHE A 25 1.30 6.31 -2.98
C PHE A 25 2.64 6.34 -3.72
N GLY A 26 2.78 7.11 -4.80
CA GLY A 26 4.04 7.20 -5.57
C GLY A 26 3.96 6.51 -6.94
N GLU A 27 5.09 6.01 -7.43
CA GLU A 27 5.24 5.40 -8.75
C GLU A 27 4.75 3.94 -8.76
N LEU A 28 3.92 3.59 -9.75
CA LEU A 28 3.45 2.24 -10.03
C LEU A 28 3.91 1.82 -11.43
N VAL A 29 4.42 0.60 -11.59
CA VAL A 29 4.91 0.09 -12.88
C VAL A 29 3.85 -0.81 -13.52
N LEU A 30 3.33 -0.42 -14.69
CA LEU A 30 2.52 -1.32 -15.51
C LEU A 30 3.43 -2.26 -16.31
N PRO A 31 3.15 -3.58 -16.32
CA PRO A 31 3.94 -4.54 -17.08
C PRO A 31 3.83 -4.29 -18.59
N ALA A 32 4.94 -4.53 -19.29
CA ALA A 32 4.98 -4.46 -20.76
C ALA A 32 3.91 -5.40 -21.35
N GLY A 33 3.11 -4.89 -22.30
CA GLY A 33 1.99 -5.63 -22.91
C GLY A 33 0.61 -5.38 -22.28
N ALA A 34 0.54 -4.73 -21.11
CA ALA A 34 -0.73 -4.29 -20.52
C ALA A 34 -1.25 -2.95 -21.08
N PHE A 35 -0.49 -2.32 -21.97
CA PHE A 35 -0.81 -1.03 -22.58
C PHE A 35 -0.34 -0.98 -24.04
N ASP A 36 -1.06 -0.22 -24.86
CA ASP A 36 -0.59 0.15 -26.20
C ASP A 36 0.52 1.23 -26.06
N PRO A 37 1.76 0.96 -26.50
CA PRO A 37 2.84 1.93 -26.42
C PRO A 37 2.56 3.22 -27.20
N ALA A 38 1.75 3.19 -28.26
CA ALA A 38 1.34 4.38 -29.00
C ALA A 38 0.39 5.30 -28.19
N ARG A 39 -0.19 4.77 -27.11
CA ARG A 39 -1.10 5.47 -26.19
C ARG A 39 -0.47 5.77 -24.83
N ALA A 40 0.82 5.53 -24.66
CA ALA A 40 1.50 5.67 -23.36
C ALA A 40 1.34 7.08 -22.74
N ASP A 41 1.36 8.14 -23.55
CA ASP A 41 1.18 9.52 -23.07
C ASP A 41 -0.26 9.80 -22.60
N GLU A 42 -1.25 9.29 -23.33
CA GLU A 42 -2.66 9.39 -22.96
C GLU A 42 -2.94 8.62 -21.67
N ILE A 43 -2.36 7.42 -21.53
CA ILE A 43 -2.47 6.59 -20.32
C ILE A 43 -1.81 7.30 -19.11
N ARG A 44 -0.63 7.89 -19.30
CA ARG A 44 0.03 8.71 -18.25
C ARG A 44 -0.85 9.89 -17.83
N ALA A 45 -1.44 10.60 -18.79
CA ALA A 45 -2.30 11.75 -18.52
C ALA A 45 -3.57 11.33 -17.76
N LEU A 46 -4.25 10.27 -18.21
CA LEU A 46 -5.45 9.74 -17.57
C LEU A 46 -5.18 9.27 -16.13
N VAL A 47 -4.05 8.63 -15.88
CA VAL A 47 -3.72 8.16 -14.54
C VAL A 47 -3.28 9.31 -13.64
N SER A 48 -2.56 10.30 -14.17
CA SER A 48 -2.28 11.55 -13.44
C SER A 48 -3.57 12.29 -13.08
N GLN A 49 -4.57 12.26 -13.96
CA GLN A 49 -5.87 12.91 -13.72
C GLN A 49 -6.75 12.09 -12.77
N ALA A 50 -6.73 10.76 -12.86
CA ALA A 50 -7.36 9.87 -11.88
C ALA A 50 -6.73 10.03 -10.49
N ALA A 51 -5.41 10.18 -10.42
CA ALA A 51 -4.67 10.53 -9.22
C ALA A 51 -5.10 11.89 -8.66
N ALA A 52 -5.25 12.89 -9.53
CA ALA A 52 -5.74 14.21 -9.15
C ALA A 52 -7.19 14.15 -8.62
N TYR A 53 -8.09 13.38 -9.24
CA TYR A 53 -9.46 13.20 -8.74
C TYR A 53 -9.50 12.41 -7.42
N ALA A 54 -8.73 11.33 -7.31
CA ALA A 54 -8.64 10.53 -6.09
C ALA A 54 -8.06 11.34 -4.91
N THR A 55 -7.16 12.28 -5.20
CA THR A 55 -6.62 13.23 -4.23
C THR A 55 -7.59 14.37 -3.93
N GLN A 56 -8.32 14.91 -4.90
CA GLN A 56 -9.32 15.97 -4.69
C GLN A 56 -10.54 15.50 -3.89
N ALA A 57 -10.89 14.21 -3.94
CA ALA A 57 -11.93 13.62 -3.10
C ALA A 57 -11.58 13.63 -1.60
N ARG A 58 -10.33 13.98 -1.22
CA ARG A 58 -9.87 14.02 0.17
C ARG A 58 -9.13 15.33 0.47
N GLY A 59 -9.42 15.94 1.62
CA GLY A 59 -8.74 17.17 2.03
C GLY A 59 -7.20 17.02 2.05
N ALA A 60 -6.47 18.07 1.68
CA ALA A 60 -5.00 18.06 1.58
C ALA A 60 -4.29 17.59 2.87
N GLY A 61 -4.88 17.86 4.04
CA GLY A 61 -4.41 17.35 5.34
C GLY A 61 -4.48 15.82 5.44
N THR A 62 -5.56 15.21 4.96
CA THR A 62 -5.78 13.76 4.95
C THR A 62 -4.75 13.05 4.05
N LEU A 63 -4.46 13.61 2.89
CA LEU A 63 -3.45 13.06 1.98
C LEU A 63 -2.04 13.10 2.58
N ARG A 64 -1.67 14.21 3.22
CA ARG A 64 -0.38 14.33 3.92
C ARG A 64 -0.28 13.29 5.05
N ALA A 65 -1.35 13.11 5.80
CA ALA A 65 -1.40 12.13 6.87
C ALA A 65 -1.25 10.69 6.34
N TYR A 66 -1.92 10.35 5.24
CA TYR A 66 -1.84 9.03 4.62
C TYR A 66 -0.42 8.74 4.09
N ARG A 67 0.19 9.68 3.37
CA ARG A 67 1.57 9.54 2.90
C ARG A 67 2.56 9.33 4.04
N SER A 68 2.42 10.10 5.12
CA SER A 68 3.27 9.93 6.31
C SER A 68 3.06 8.57 6.97
N ALA A 69 1.81 8.13 7.08
CA ALA A 69 1.48 6.85 7.67
C ALA A 69 2.00 5.66 6.85
N TRP A 70 1.88 5.73 5.52
CA TRP A 70 2.38 4.72 4.60
C TRP A 70 3.91 4.60 4.68
N ARG A 71 4.65 5.72 4.62
CA ARG A 71 6.12 5.72 4.75
C ARG A 71 6.59 5.09 6.06
N GLN A 72 5.87 5.32 7.15
CA GLN A 72 6.20 4.71 8.44
C GLN A 72 5.96 3.20 8.46
N TYR A 73 4.91 2.72 7.79
CA TYR A 73 4.61 1.30 7.66
C TYR A 73 5.66 0.60 6.80
N GLU A 74 5.94 1.15 5.62
CA GLU A 74 6.96 0.63 4.69
C GLU A 74 8.34 0.56 5.35
N ALA A 75 8.76 1.61 6.05
CA ALA A 75 10.03 1.61 6.78
C ALA A 75 10.05 0.60 7.94
N TRP A 76 8.90 0.30 8.56
CA TRP A 76 8.80 -0.74 9.57
C TRP A 76 8.90 -2.14 8.95
N CYS A 77 8.22 -2.39 7.82
CA CYS A 77 8.31 -3.63 7.06
C CYS A 77 9.75 -3.89 6.56
N ALA A 78 10.40 -2.87 6.01
CA ALA A 78 11.78 -2.97 5.52
C ALA A 78 12.76 -3.37 6.64
N ARG A 79 12.60 -2.84 7.85
CA ARG A 79 13.42 -3.23 9.02
C ARG A 79 13.23 -4.69 9.45
N LEU A 80 12.08 -5.28 9.15
CA LEU A 80 11.78 -6.68 9.44
C LEU A 80 12.07 -7.60 8.25
N GLY A 81 12.51 -7.06 7.10
CA GLY A 81 12.77 -7.84 5.89
C GLY A 81 11.50 -8.42 5.26
N VAL A 82 10.33 -7.81 5.50
CA VAL A 82 9.04 -8.28 4.98
C VAL A 82 8.49 -7.32 3.93
N ALA A 83 7.76 -7.84 2.95
CA ALA A 83 7.09 -7.03 1.95
C ALA A 83 5.90 -6.26 2.56
N ALA A 84 5.85 -4.95 2.36
CA ALA A 84 4.78 -4.10 2.90
C ALA A 84 3.41 -4.42 2.27
N LEU A 85 3.39 -4.75 0.98
CA LEU A 85 2.20 -5.12 0.20
C LEU A 85 1.98 -6.64 0.18
N SER A 86 1.92 -7.26 1.36
CA SER A 86 1.71 -8.72 1.48
C SER A 86 0.24 -9.14 1.43
N GLY A 87 -0.70 -8.21 1.67
CA GLY A 87 -2.13 -8.53 1.82
C GLY A 87 -2.48 -9.25 3.12
N ASP A 88 -1.53 -9.47 4.04
CA ASP A 88 -1.76 -10.18 5.30
C ASP A 88 -2.27 -9.23 6.40
N PRO A 89 -3.53 -9.39 6.88
CA PRO A 89 -4.06 -8.60 7.99
C PRO A 89 -3.29 -8.76 9.31
N ARG A 90 -2.54 -9.86 9.49
CA ARG A 90 -1.73 -10.09 10.69
C ARG A 90 -0.49 -9.21 10.70
N LEU A 91 0.15 -9.01 9.54
CA LEU A 91 1.28 -8.08 9.40
C LEU A 91 0.87 -6.65 9.77
N VAL A 92 -0.31 -6.23 9.30
CA VAL A 92 -0.87 -4.91 9.63
C VAL A 92 -1.18 -4.80 11.12
N ALA A 93 -1.73 -5.85 11.74
CA ALA A 93 -1.95 -5.88 13.18
C ALA A 93 -0.63 -5.77 13.98
N MET A 94 0.43 -6.47 13.56
CA MET A 94 1.75 -6.35 14.18
C MET A 94 2.30 -4.92 14.10
N TYR A 95 2.19 -4.29 12.93
CA TYR A 95 2.58 -2.90 12.76
C TYR A 95 1.80 -1.95 13.68
N LEU A 96 0.46 -2.08 13.70
CA LEU A 96 -0.40 -1.24 14.53
C LEU A 96 -0.10 -1.41 16.02
N THR A 97 0.27 -2.62 16.45
CA THR A 97 0.73 -2.91 17.81
C THR A 97 1.99 -2.12 18.15
N ALA A 98 3.02 -2.20 17.30
CA ALA A 98 4.27 -1.44 17.49
C ALA A 98 4.04 0.08 17.43
N ALA A 99 3.17 0.55 16.53
CA ALA A 99 2.84 1.95 16.41
C ALA A 99 2.02 2.47 17.62
N ALA A 100 1.24 1.61 18.27
CA ALA A 100 0.42 1.97 19.41
C ALA A 100 1.23 2.36 20.66
N GLU A 101 2.51 2.00 20.73
CA GLU A 101 3.39 2.46 21.82
C GLU A 101 3.54 3.99 21.82
N ARG A 102 3.49 4.62 20.65
CA ARG A 102 3.75 6.06 20.46
C ARG A 102 2.58 6.86 19.87
N LEU A 103 1.63 6.22 19.20
CA LEU A 103 0.54 6.91 18.49
C LEU A 103 -0.82 6.79 19.18
N ALA A 104 -1.62 7.84 19.15
CA ALA A 104 -3.01 7.81 19.62
C ALA A 104 -3.90 6.92 18.73
N VAL A 105 -5.03 6.44 19.26
CA VAL A 105 -5.97 5.56 18.53
C VAL A 105 -6.44 6.20 17.23
N ALA A 106 -6.81 7.48 17.24
CA ALA A 106 -7.23 8.20 16.04
C ALA A 106 -6.14 8.21 14.95
N THR A 107 -4.87 8.33 15.34
CA THR A 107 -3.73 8.25 14.41
C THR A 107 -3.52 6.84 13.90
N LEU A 108 -3.72 5.80 14.72
CA LEU A 108 -3.66 4.41 14.27
C LEU A 108 -4.74 4.09 13.22
N GLN A 109 -5.93 4.66 13.34
CA GLN A 109 -6.98 4.53 12.33
C GLN A 109 -6.58 5.16 10.99
N VAL A 110 -5.90 6.32 11.02
CA VAL A 110 -5.32 6.92 9.83
C VAL A 110 -4.26 6.00 9.21
N HIS A 111 -3.44 5.35 10.05
CA HIS A 111 -2.45 4.39 9.58
C HIS A 111 -3.07 3.16 8.92
N LEU A 112 -4.07 2.55 9.56
CA LEU A 112 -4.82 1.44 8.97
C LEU A 112 -5.45 1.83 7.64
N ALA A 113 -6.12 2.98 7.58
CA ALA A 113 -6.77 3.45 6.37
C ALA A 113 -5.76 3.71 5.23
N ALA A 114 -4.58 4.25 5.55
CA ALA A 114 -3.51 4.44 4.57
C ALA A 114 -3.02 3.09 4.01
N VAL A 115 -2.78 2.10 4.87
CA VAL A 115 -2.32 0.76 4.45
C VAL A 115 -3.37 0.03 3.61
N VAL A 116 -4.65 0.07 4.01
CA VAL A 116 -5.77 -0.50 3.24
C VAL A 116 -5.90 0.18 1.88
N THR A 117 -5.78 1.50 1.85
CA THR A 117 -5.87 2.25 0.58
C THR A 117 -4.69 1.90 -0.33
N ALA A 118 -3.49 1.68 0.21
CA ALA A 118 -2.32 1.26 -0.57
C ALA A 118 -2.50 -0.14 -1.18
N HIS A 119 -3.01 -1.10 -0.41
CA HIS A 119 -3.32 -2.44 -0.92
C HIS A 119 -4.37 -2.40 -2.04
N ARG A 120 -5.44 -1.61 -1.85
CA ARG A 120 -6.50 -1.45 -2.86
C ARG A 120 -6.00 -0.86 -4.18
N LEU A 121 -5.01 0.03 -4.16
CA LEU A 121 -4.47 0.62 -5.39
C LEU A 121 -3.62 -0.33 -6.22
N VAL A 122 -3.21 -1.46 -5.65
CA VAL A 122 -2.49 -2.53 -6.36
C VAL A 122 -3.36 -3.79 -6.52
N ASP A 123 -4.68 -3.62 -6.43
CA ASP A 123 -5.69 -4.69 -6.51
C ASP A 123 -5.50 -5.84 -5.50
N LEU A 124 -4.79 -5.57 -4.39
CA LEU A 124 -4.69 -6.50 -3.26
C LEU A 124 -5.84 -6.26 -2.27
N SER A 125 -6.53 -7.33 -1.92
CA SER A 125 -7.54 -7.29 -0.86
C SER A 125 -6.88 -7.29 0.51
N LEU A 126 -7.16 -6.25 1.30
CA LEU A 126 -6.86 -6.20 2.72
C LEU A 126 -8.15 -5.83 3.45
N ASP A 127 -8.70 -6.76 4.22
CA ASP A 127 -9.92 -6.53 5.00
C ASP A 127 -9.59 -5.83 6.33
N PRO A 128 -9.94 -4.54 6.52
CA PRO A 128 -9.75 -3.85 7.80
C PRO A 128 -10.60 -4.43 8.93
N SER A 129 -11.67 -5.15 8.63
CA SER A 129 -12.56 -5.77 9.61
C SER A 129 -12.07 -7.15 10.06
N HIS A 130 -10.94 -7.62 9.50
CA HIS A 130 -10.39 -8.91 9.87
C HIS A 130 -10.16 -8.98 11.40
N PRO A 131 -10.51 -10.10 12.07
CA PRO A 131 -10.48 -10.20 13.53
C PRO A 131 -9.14 -9.81 14.17
N SER A 132 -8.01 -10.09 13.50
CA SER A 132 -6.69 -9.69 14.00
C SER A 132 -6.49 -8.18 14.13
N ILE A 133 -7.16 -7.38 13.29
CA ILE A 133 -7.10 -5.92 13.30
C ILE A 133 -8.18 -5.38 14.24
N ALA A 134 -9.41 -5.88 14.13
CA ALA A 134 -10.55 -5.42 14.91
C ALA A 134 -10.32 -5.61 16.43
N PHE A 135 -9.99 -6.83 16.86
CA PHE A 135 -9.74 -7.12 18.28
C PHE A 135 -8.53 -6.38 18.84
N LEU A 136 -7.51 -6.16 18.02
CA LEU A 136 -6.34 -5.38 18.40
C LEU A 136 -6.73 -3.91 18.69
N LEU A 137 -7.44 -3.27 17.77
CA LEU A 137 -7.84 -1.87 17.92
C LEU A 137 -8.79 -1.67 19.10
N ASP A 138 -9.69 -2.61 19.34
CA ASP A 138 -10.54 -2.63 20.55
C ASP A 138 -9.70 -2.72 21.82
N GLY A 139 -8.73 -3.63 21.86
CA GLY A 139 -7.81 -3.79 23.00
C GLY A 139 -6.99 -2.53 23.28
N ILE A 140 -6.42 -1.92 22.22
CA ILE A 140 -5.66 -0.66 22.33
C ILE A 140 -6.57 0.48 22.83
N SER A 141 -7.79 0.57 22.31
CA SER A 141 -8.74 1.63 22.68
C SER A 141 -9.15 1.55 24.14
N ARG A 142 -9.43 0.34 24.65
CA ARG A 142 -9.75 0.12 26.07
C ARG A 142 -8.56 0.49 26.95
N ARG A 143 -7.35 -0.02 26.65
CA ARG A 143 -6.14 0.26 27.43
C ARG A 143 -5.78 1.75 27.50
N LYS A 144 -5.98 2.48 26.40
CA LYS A 144 -5.68 3.92 26.34
C LYS A 144 -6.79 4.80 26.91
N GLY A 145 -8.05 4.36 26.83
CA GLY A 145 -9.20 5.01 27.45
C GLY A 145 -9.21 4.90 28.98
N THR A 146 -8.56 3.87 29.55
CA THR A 146 -8.47 3.66 31.01
C THR A 146 -7.43 4.51 31.74
N ARG A 147 -6.94 5.62 31.15
CA ARG A 147 -6.09 6.56 31.90
C ARG A 147 -6.96 7.22 33.01
N PRO A 148 -6.65 7.04 34.30
CA PRO A 148 -7.44 7.66 35.37
C PRO A 148 -7.28 9.18 35.29
N ALA A 149 -8.38 9.91 35.45
CA ALA A 149 -8.33 11.32 35.76
C ALA A 149 -7.58 11.48 37.10
N ARG A 150 -6.53 12.29 37.11
CA ARG A 150 -5.87 12.80 38.31
C ARG A 150 -5.79 14.30 38.21
#